data_AF-A0A396TVC8-F1
#
_entry.id   AF-A0A396TVC8-F1
#
_cell.length_a   1.000
_cell.length_b   1.000
_cell.length_c   1.000
_cell.angle_alpha   90.00
_cell.angle_beta   90.00
_cell.angle_gamma   90.00
#
_symmetry.space_group_name_H-M   'P 1'
#
loop_
_entity.id
_entity.type
_entity.pdbx_description
1 polymer ?
#
loop_
_entity_poly.entity_id
_entity_poly.type
_entity_poly.pdbx_seq_one_letter_code
_entity_poly.pdbx_strand_id
1 'polypeptide(L)'
;DGTTHFGFRDVELGEKQTLVNEVFHSVAKRYDLMNDLMSGGMHRLWKEAMITALNPPRSDAPFALLDVAGGTGDISFRAAKAAGHGFQATVCDINGEMLAVGRERAAAQHLDHQVSFVEGNAEALAFPDKSFDAYTIAFGIRNVPRIPTALGEAYRVLKPGSRFLCLEFS
;
A
#
# COMPACT_ATOMS: atom_id res chain seq x y z
N ASP A 1 -41.03 -3.75 -0.31
CA ASP A 1 -39.80 -4.55 -0.35
C ASP A 1 -38.59 -3.69 0.00
N GLY A 2 -37.88 -4.06 1.08
CA GLY A 2 -36.61 -3.43 1.45
C GLY A 2 -36.33 -3.40 2.95
N THR A 3 -35.99 -4.54 3.54
CA THR A 3 -35.30 -4.61 4.84
C THR A 3 -33.88 -5.10 4.63
N THR A 4 -32.92 -4.51 5.34
CA THR A 4 -31.58 -5.08 5.52
C THR A 4 -31.22 -5.08 7.01
N HIS A 5 -30.65 -6.18 7.49
CA HIS A 5 -30.27 -6.39 8.89
C HIS A 5 -28.74 -6.35 9.02
N PHE A 6 -28.25 -5.65 10.05
CA PHE A 6 -26.87 -5.79 10.51
C PHE A 6 -26.82 -5.79 12.05
N GLY A 7 -26.28 -6.88 12.61
CA GLY A 7 -25.75 -7.03 13.98
C GLY A 7 -26.51 -6.36 15.14
N PHE A 8 -27.25 -7.14 15.91
CA PHE A 8 -27.83 -6.68 17.18
C PHE A 8 -26.77 -6.61 18.28
N ARG A 9 -26.34 -5.40 18.65
CA ARG A 9 -25.92 -5.09 20.04
C ARG A 9 -25.90 -3.59 20.30
N ASP A 10 -26.63 -3.16 21.30
CA ASP A 10 -26.51 -1.83 21.89
C ASP A 10 -25.29 -1.80 22.82
N VAL A 11 -24.46 -0.75 22.71
CA VAL A 11 -23.24 -0.57 23.51
C VAL A 11 -23.20 0.87 24.02
N GLU A 12 -22.79 1.08 25.28
CA GLU A 12 -22.66 2.40 25.90
C GLU A 12 -21.64 3.30 25.18
N LEU A 13 -21.95 4.60 25.09
CA LEU A 13 -21.22 5.61 24.31
C LEU A 13 -19.73 5.75 24.65
N GLY A 14 -19.30 5.39 25.87
CA GLY A 14 -17.91 5.47 26.30
C GLY A 14 -17.02 4.29 25.86
N GLU A 15 -17.60 3.11 25.64
CA GLU A 15 -16.88 1.90 25.22
C GLU A 15 -16.90 1.71 23.69
N LYS A 16 -17.78 2.44 23.02
CA LYS A 16 -18.03 2.33 21.58
C LYS A 16 -16.79 2.62 20.75
N GLN A 17 -15.96 3.61 21.11
CA GLN A 17 -14.81 3.98 20.29
C GLN A 17 -13.70 2.91 20.33
N THR A 18 -13.42 2.34 21.51
CA THR A 18 -12.43 1.25 21.66
C THR A 18 -12.93 -0.02 20.99
N LEU A 19 -14.21 -0.37 21.17
CA LEU A 19 -14.82 -1.54 20.54
C LEU A 19 -14.91 -1.38 19.02
N VAL A 20 -15.19 -0.17 18.53
CA VAL A 20 -15.12 0.20 17.11
C VAL A 20 -13.68 0.03 16.64
N ASN A 21 -12.68 0.65 17.28
CA ASN A 21 -11.28 0.50 16.86
C ASN A 21 -10.83 -0.97 16.85
N GLU A 22 -11.27 -1.80 17.80
CA GLU A 22 -10.92 -3.21 17.88
C GLU A 22 -11.67 -4.07 16.84
N VAL A 23 -12.95 -3.79 16.59
CA VAL A 23 -13.71 -4.39 15.49
C VAL A 23 -13.13 -3.96 14.15
N PHE A 24 -12.74 -2.69 13.98
CA PHE A 24 -12.14 -2.18 12.75
C PHE A 24 -10.72 -2.72 12.55
N HIS A 25 -9.88 -2.82 13.58
CA HIS A 25 -8.58 -3.51 13.50
C HIS A 25 -8.74 -5.00 13.20
N SER A 26 -9.72 -5.66 13.81
CA SER A 26 -9.98 -7.08 13.55
C SER A 26 -10.61 -7.30 12.17
N VAL A 27 -11.41 -6.36 11.66
CA VAL A 27 -11.95 -6.36 10.29
C VAL A 27 -10.84 -6.06 9.30
N ALA A 28 -9.95 -5.10 9.52
CA ALA A 28 -8.79 -4.84 8.65
C ALA A 28 -7.88 -6.09 8.58
N LYS A 29 -7.52 -6.68 9.73
CA LYS A 29 -6.78 -7.96 9.77
C LYS A 29 -7.54 -9.10 9.08
N ARG A 30 -8.86 -9.18 9.24
CA ARG A 30 -9.69 -10.20 8.59
C ARG A 30 -9.89 -9.94 7.10
N TYR A 31 -9.92 -8.69 6.65
CA TYR A 31 -10.10 -8.29 5.26
C TYR A 31 -8.81 -8.47 4.46
N ASP A 32 -7.66 -8.13 5.06
CA ASP A 32 -6.34 -8.51 4.54
C ASP A 32 -6.22 -10.03 4.47
N LEU A 33 -6.61 -10.75 5.53
CA LEU A 33 -6.61 -12.22 5.52
C LEU A 33 -7.57 -12.81 4.47
N MET A 34 -8.74 -12.19 4.24
CA MET A 34 -9.70 -12.63 3.22
C MET A 34 -9.18 -12.36 1.80
N ASN A 35 -8.57 -11.20 1.54
CA ASN A 35 -7.90 -10.91 0.27
C ASN A 35 -6.70 -11.85 0.04
N ASP A 36 -5.93 -12.16 1.09
CA ASP A 36 -4.82 -13.10 1.05
C ASP A 36 -5.29 -14.56 0.85
N LEU A 37 -6.45 -14.95 1.40
CA LEU A 37 -7.06 -16.27 1.24
C LEU A 37 -7.73 -16.45 -0.13
N MET A 38 -8.37 -15.40 -0.68
CA MET A 38 -9.08 -15.48 -1.97
C MET A 38 -8.15 -15.74 -3.16
N SER A 39 -6.84 -15.48 -3.02
CA SER A 39 -5.84 -15.77 -4.06
C SER A 39 -5.14 -17.13 -3.91
N GLY A 40 -5.57 -17.98 -2.97
CA GLY A 40 -5.05 -19.35 -2.80
C GLY A 40 -3.54 -19.42 -2.54
N GLY A 41 -2.93 -18.35 -2.01
CA GLY A 41 -1.49 -18.23 -1.77
C GLY A 41 -0.64 -17.86 -3.01
N MET A 42 -1.22 -17.81 -4.21
CA MET A 42 -0.48 -17.42 -5.44
C MET A 42 -0.06 -15.95 -5.46
N HIS A 43 -0.77 -15.09 -4.71
CA HIS A 43 -0.40 -13.68 -4.58
C HIS A 43 1.04 -13.48 -4.10
N ARG A 44 1.58 -14.42 -3.30
CA ARG A 44 2.97 -14.34 -2.82
C ARG A 44 3.95 -14.45 -3.98
N LEU A 45 3.72 -15.39 -4.89
CA LEU A 45 4.56 -15.59 -6.08
C LEU A 45 4.47 -14.38 -7.01
N TRP A 46 3.28 -13.80 -7.19
CA TRP A 46 3.13 -12.60 -8.02
C TRP A 46 3.81 -11.38 -7.40
N LYS A 47 3.76 -11.23 -6.08
CA LYS A 47 4.48 -10.17 -5.37
C LYS A 47 5.99 -10.35 -5.51
N GLU A 48 6.53 -11.57 -5.37
CA GLU A 48 7.95 -11.85 -5.63
C GLU A 48 8.35 -11.57 -7.08
N ALA A 49 7.50 -11.94 -8.05
CA ALA A 49 7.71 -11.61 -9.46
C ALA A 49 7.71 -10.10 -9.70
N MET A 50 6.84 -9.35 -9.02
CA MET A 50 6.79 -7.89 -9.07
C MET A 50 8.07 -7.26 -8.50
N ILE A 51 8.59 -7.75 -7.38
CA ILE A 51 9.87 -7.27 -6.83
C ILE A 51 11.05 -7.62 -7.75
N THR A 52 11.01 -8.79 -8.37
CA THR A 52 12.00 -9.20 -9.38
C THR A 52 11.95 -8.28 -10.61
N ALA A 53 10.76 -7.91 -11.07
CA ALA A 53 10.56 -6.97 -12.16
C ALA A 53 10.92 -5.53 -11.78
N LEU A 54 10.70 -5.13 -10.53
CA LEU A 54 11.16 -3.86 -9.98
C LEU A 54 12.69 -3.78 -10.03
N ASN A 55 13.37 -4.89 -9.68
CA ASN A 55 14.81 -5.03 -9.65
C ASN A 55 15.51 -3.84 -8.96
N PRO A 56 15.18 -3.54 -7.69
CA PRO A 56 15.74 -2.40 -7.00
C PRO A 56 17.27 -2.56 -6.88
N PRO A 57 18.06 -1.46 -6.97
CA PRO A 57 19.51 -1.53 -6.84
C PRO A 57 19.94 -2.15 -5.52
N ARG A 58 20.93 -3.04 -5.58
CA ARG A 58 21.59 -3.62 -4.38
C ARG A 58 22.77 -2.78 -3.89
N SER A 59 23.10 -1.70 -4.59
CA SER A 59 24.14 -0.76 -4.20
C SER A 59 23.58 0.34 -3.28
N ASP A 60 24.46 1.19 -2.77
CA ASP A 60 24.08 2.37 -1.99
C ASP A 60 23.65 3.55 -2.87
N ALA A 61 23.41 3.31 -4.17
CA ALA A 61 22.88 4.32 -5.06
C ALA A 61 21.47 4.73 -4.62
N PRO A 62 21.14 6.04 -4.57
CA PRO A 62 19.81 6.49 -4.22
C PRO A 62 18.75 5.89 -5.15
N PHE A 63 17.69 5.32 -4.57
CA PHE A 63 16.55 4.79 -5.31
C PHE A 63 15.26 5.08 -4.56
N ALA A 64 14.41 5.94 -5.12
CA ALA A 64 13.13 6.33 -4.54
C ALA A 64 11.98 5.54 -5.16
N LEU A 65 11.32 4.71 -4.36
CA LEU A 65 10.09 4.00 -4.72
C LEU A 65 8.86 4.75 -4.19
N LEU A 66 7.84 4.92 -5.03
CA LEU A 66 6.48 5.28 -4.60
C LEU A 66 5.57 4.06 -4.72
N ASP A 67 4.95 3.66 -3.60
CA ASP A 67 4.03 2.51 -3.52
C ASP A 67 2.62 2.99 -3.19
N VAL A 68 1.75 3.04 -4.20
CA VAL A 68 0.41 3.62 -4.11
C VAL A 68 -0.65 2.54 -3.87
N ALA A 69 -1.64 2.87 -3.02
CA ALA A 69 -2.61 1.91 -2.49
C ALA A 69 -1.93 0.74 -1.75
N GLY A 70 -0.78 1.03 -1.13
CA GLY A 70 0.08 0.06 -0.47
C GLY A 70 -0.05 0.09 1.06
N GLY A 71 -1.16 0.53 1.63
CA GLY A 71 -1.28 0.98 3.02
C GLY A 71 -0.55 0.14 4.09
N THR A 72 -0.58 -1.19 4.01
CA THR A 72 0.11 -2.06 4.99
C THR A 72 1.60 -2.32 4.72
N GLY A 73 2.13 -1.80 3.62
CA GLY A 73 3.55 -1.76 3.26
C GLY A 73 4.14 -3.03 2.65
N ASP A 74 3.34 -4.05 2.31
CA ASP A 74 3.88 -5.37 1.91
C ASP A 74 4.83 -5.33 0.70
N ILE A 75 4.50 -4.59 -0.37
CA ILE A 75 5.40 -4.42 -1.54
C ILE A 75 6.65 -3.64 -1.14
N SER A 76 6.47 -2.49 -0.49
CA SER A 76 7.57 -1.65 0.00
C SER A 76 8.55 -2.40 0.91
N PHE A 77 8.06 -3.25 1.82
CA PHE A 77 8.91 -4.05 2.70
C PHE A 77 9.72 -5.11 1.95
N ARG A 78 9.11 -5.77 0.96
CA ARG A 78 9.84 -6.74 0.13
C ARG A 78 10.89 -6.06 -0.73
N ALA A 79 10.56 -4.90 -1.30
CA ALA A 79 11.51 -4.09 -2.06
C ALA A 79 12.69 -3.65 -1.18
N ALA A 80 12.43 -3.12 0.02
CA ALA A 80 13.46 -2.72 0.97
C ALA A 80 14.41 -3.86 1.33
N LYS A 81 13.88 -5.06 1.60
CA LYS A 81 14.69 -6.26 1.91
C LYS A 81 15.53 -6.75 0.73
N ALA A 82 15.12 -6.46 -0.50
CA ALA A 82 15.83 -6.87 -1.72
C ALA A 82 16.87 -5.84 -2.21
N ALA A 83 16.83 -4.61 -1.68
CA ALA A 83 17.61 -3.47 -2.12
C ALA A 83 18.82 -3.17 -1.22
N GLY A 84 19.70 -2.27 -1.67
CA GLY A 84 20.82 -1.74 -0.87
C GLY A 84 20.42 -0.56 0.02
N HIS A 85 21.38 0.02 0.75
CA HIS A 85 21.08 1.05 1.76
C HIS A 85 20.60 2.39 1.18
N GLY A 86 20.82 2.63 -0.11
CA GLY A 86 20.33 3.83 -0.81
C GLY A 86 18.83 3.80 -1.15
N PHE A 87 18.16 2.68 -0.90
CA PHE A 87 16.73 2.52 -1.17
C PHE A 87 15.85 3.27 -0.15
N GLN A 88 14.85 3.97 -0.66
CA GLN A 88 13.82 4.63 0.14
C GLN A 88 12.46 4.40 -0.52
N ALA A 89 11.47 3.94 0.25
CA ALA A 89 10.09 3.81 -0.19
C ALA A 89 9.18 4.83 0.50
N THR A 90 8.24 5.35 -0.27
CA THR A 90 7.10 6.12 0.22
C THR A 90 5.83 5.35 -0.06
N VAL A 91 5.14 4.90 0.97
CA VAL A 91 3.81 4.27 0.87
C VAL A 91 2.76 5.36 0.90
N CYS A 92 1.94 5.43 -0.14
CA CYS A 92 0.83 6.37 -0.27
C CYS A 92 -0.50 5.62 -0.31
N ASP A 93 -1.40 5.92 0.62
CA ASP A 93 -2.74 5.32 0.66
C ASP A 93 -3.78 6.36 1.08
N ILE A 94 -5.02 6.22 0.64
CA ILE A 94 -6.12 7.11 1.04
C ILE A 94 -6.63 6.75 2.44
N ASN A 95 -6.36 5.54 2.92
CA ASN A 95 -6.82 5.05 4.21
C ASN A 95 -5.73 5.21 5.29
N GLY A 96 -5.90 6.22 6.15
CA GLY A 96 -5.01 6.47 7.28
C GLY A 96 -4.88 5.30 8.28
N GLU A 97 -5.93 4.49 8.46
CA GLU A 97 -5.88 3.31 9.36
C GLU A 97 -4.95 2.23 8.80
N MET A 98 -4.98 2.00 7.49
CA MET A 98 -4.08 1.04 6.84
C MET A 98 -2.62 1.50 6.94
N LEU A 99 -2.37 2.80 6.80
CA LEU A 99 -1.04 3.38 7.00
C LEU A 99 -0.55 3.25 8.44
N ALA A 100 -1.43 3.36 9.43
CA ALA A 100 -1.08 3.13 10.83
C ALA A 100 -0.58 1.70 11.05
N VAL A 101 -1.30 0.70 10.50
CA VAL A 101 -0.86 -0.71 10.50
C VAL A 101 0.48 -0.87 9.77
N GLY A 102 0.66 -0.19 8.64
CA GLY A 102 1.92 -0.19 7.90
C GLY A 102 3.09 0.34 8.74
N ARG A 103 2.92 1.48 9.43
CA ARG A 103 3.95 2.06 10.31
C ARG A 103 4.35 1.11 11.44
N GLU A 104 3.38 0.49 12.11
CA GLU A 104 3.65 -0.48 13.17
C GLU A 104 4.46 -1.68 12.64
N ARG A 105 4.08 -2.20 11.46
CA ARG A 105 4.79 -3.31 10.80
C ARG A 105 6.19 -2.93 10.34
N ALA A 106 6.40 -1.69 9.91
CA ALA A 106 7.71 -1.18 9.52
C ALA A 106 8.66 -1.12 10.72
N ALA A 107 8.20 -0.53 11.83
CA ALA A 107 8.96 -0.46 13.08
C ALA A 107 9.29 -1.86 13.63
N ALA A 108 8.31 -2.77 13.64
CA ALA A 108 8.51 -4.15 14.09
C ALA A 108 9.52 -4.95 13.24
N GLN A 109 9.75 -4.53 12.00
CA GLN A 109 10.73 -5.14 11.09
C GLN A 109 12.02 -4.31 10.96
N HIS A 110 12.16 -3.22 11.73
CA HIS A 110 13.26 -2.27 11.66
C HIS A 110 13.46 -1.65 10.26
N LEU A 111 12.37 -1.43 9.53
CA LEU A 111 12.35 -0.83 8.19
C LEU A 111 11.92 0.65 8.18
N ASP A 112 11.66 1.22 9.34
CA ASP A 112 11.19 2.61 9.54
C ASP A 112 12.19 3.68 9.05
N HIS A 113 13.45 3.31 8.86
CA HIS A 113 14.50 4.16 8.28
C HIS A 113 14.54 4.14 6.73
N GLN A 114 13.84 3.20 6.09
CA GLN A 114 13.78 3.04 4.64
C GLN A 114 12.36 3.16 4.07
N VAL A 115 11.33 3.04 4.91
CA VAL A 115 9.93 3.04 4.47
C VAL A 115 9.16 4.09 5.24
N SER A 116 8.69 5.10 4.52
CA SER A 116 7.84 6.17 5.02
C SER A 116 6.40 5.99 4.53
N PHE A 117 5.45 6.60 5.23
CA PHE A 117 4.03 6.48 4.94
C PHE A 117 3.42 7.88 4.87
N VAL A 118 2.50 8.08 3.93
CA VAL A 118 1.78 9.34 3.72
C VAL A 118 0.37 9.07 3.25
N GLU A 119 -0.58 9.82 3.81
CA GLU A 119 -1.97 9.76 3.36
C GLU A 119 -2.12 10.59 2.09
N GLY A 120 -2.72 10.02 1.05
CA GLY A 120 -2.84 10.70 -0.23
C GLY A 120 -3.75 10.00 -1.23
N ASN A 121 -4.33 10.79 -2.13
CA ASN A 121 -5.15 10.29 -3.22
C ASN A 121 -4.29 10.02 -4.45
N ALA A 122 -4.37 8.81 -5.02
CA ALA A 122 -3.68 8.41 -6.24
C ALA A 122 -3.96 9.33 -7.45
N GLU A 123 -5.09 10.02 -7.45
CA GLU A 123 -5.51 10.94 -8.52
C GLU A 123 -4.98 12.38 -8.34
N ALA A 124 -4.37 12.67 -7.19
CA ALA A 124 -3.85 14.00 -6.86
C ALA A 124 -2.69 13.85 -5.86
N LEU A 125 -1.56 13.34 -6.34
CA LEU A 125 -0.39 13.04 -5.52
C LEU A 125 0.32 14.35 -5.14
N ALA A 126 0.45 14.59 -3.84
CA ALA A 126 1.16 15.75 -3.30
C ALA A 126 2.70 15.62 -3.38
N PHE A 127 3.23 15.07 -4.48
CA PHE A 127 4.65 14.91 -4.74
C PHE A 127 5.09 15.78 -5.92
N PRO A 128 6.36 16.22 -5.94
CA PRO A 128 6.93 16.92 -7.10
C PRO A 128 6.94 16.05 -8.36
N ASP A 129 7.01 16.71 -9.51
CA ASP A 129 7.23 16.04 -10.78
C ASP A 129 8.60 15.35 -10.78
N LYS A 130 8.69 14.17 -11.42
CA LYS A 130 9.94 13.45 -11.67
C LYS A 130 10.79 13.23 -10.41
N SER A 131 10.16 12.86 -9.30
CA SER A 131 10.84 12.63 -8.01
C SER A 131 11.16 11.16 -7.74
N PHE A 132 10.47 10.21 -8.37
CA PHE A 132 10.61 8.77 -8.08
C PHE A 132 11.29 7.99 -9.20
N ASP A 133 12.07 6.98 -8.80
CA ASP A 133 12.78 6.05 -9.67
C ASP A 133 11.91 4.85 -10.07
N ALA A 134 10.87 4.55 -9.28
CA ALA A 134 9.85 3.57 -9.60
C ALA A 134 8.51 3.88 -8.93
N TYR A 135 7.43 3.37 -9.52
CA TYR A 135 6.07 3.44 -9.03
C TYR A 135 5.49 2.04 -9.00
N THR A 136 4.91 1.64 -7.87
CA THR A 136 4.19 0.39 -7.70
C THR A 136 2.75 0.62 -7.28
N ILE A 137 1.84 -0.20 -7.80
CA ILE A 137 0.46 -0.32 -7.30
C ILE A 137 0.03 -1.78 -7.41
N ALA A 138 -0.29 -2.40 -6.27
CA ALA A 138 -0.62 -3.82 -6.21
C ALA A 138 -2.03 -4.01 -5.65
N PHE A 139 -2.92 -4.59 -6.46
CA PHE A 139 -4.32 -4.88 -6.13
C PHE A 139 -5.15 -3.67 -5.66
N GLY A 140 -4.71 -2.45 -6.01
CA GLY A 140 -5.36 -1.21 -5.61
C GLY A 140 -5.96 -0.41 -6.76
N ILE A 141 -5.44 -0.53 -7.98
CA ILE A 141 -5.81 0.36 -9.09
C ILE A 141 -7.28 0.21 -9.50
N ARG A 142 -7.86 -0.99 -9.35
CA ARG A 142 -9.28 -1.24 -9.64
C ARG A 142 -10.26 -0.44 -8.77
N ASN A 143 -9.80 0.02 -7.61
CA ASN A 143 -10.61 0.82 -6.68
C ASN A 143 -10.45 2.33 -6.90
N VAL A 144 -9.58 2.75 -7.82
CA VAL A 144 -9.38 4.18 -8.12
C VAL A 144 -10.51 4.66 -9.05
N PRO A 145 -11.28 5.71 -8.66
CA PRO A 145 -12.42 6.18 -9.43
C PRO A 145 -12.11 6.56 -10.88
N ARG A 146 -10.99 7.26 -11.11
CA ARG A 146 -10.55 7.68 -12.44
C ARG A 146 -9.13 7.17 -12.69
N ILE A 147 -9.05 5.92 -13.15
CA ILE A 147 -7.77 5.26 -13.49
C ILE A 147 -6.91 6.11 -14.44
N PRO A 148 -7.43 6.74 -15.51
CA PRO A 148 -6.60 7.59 -16.37
C PRO A 148 -5.94 8.77 -15.64
N THR A 149 -6.64 9.36 -14.66
CA THR A 149 -6.10 10.45 -13.83
C THR A 149 -4.96 9.96 -12.96
N ALA A 150 -5.14 8.82 -12.28
CA ALA A 150 -4.07 8.21 -11.48
C ALA A 150 -2.86 7.76 -12.32
N LEU A 151 -3.07 7.26 -13.54
CA LEU A 151 -1.97 6.95 -14.45
C LEU A 151 -1.23 8.22 -14.91
N GLY A 152 -1.95 9.33 -15.11
CA GLY A 152 -1.36 10.64 -15.37
C GLY A 152 -0.49 11.13 -14.22
N GLU A 153 -0.95 10.98 -12.98
CA GLU A 153 -0.18 11.30 -11.78
C GLU A 153 1.04 10.39 -11.62
N ALA A 154 0.88 9.08 -11.84
CA ALA A 154 1.99 8.14 -11.83
C ALA A 154 3.06 8.53 -12.86
N TYR A 155 2.65 8.92 -14.07
CA TYR A 155 3.57 9.41 -15.09
C TYR A 155 4.28 10.71 -14.66
N ARG A 156 3.54 11.66 -14.07
CA ARG A 156 4.06 12.97 -13.64
C ARG A 156 5.17 12.83 -12.59
N VAL A 157 4.96 11.99 -11.58
CA VAL A 157 5.89 11.84 -10.45
C VAL A 157 7.11 10.96 -10.77
N LEU A 158 7.06 10.17 -11.84
CA LEU A 158 8.16 9.32 -12.28
C LEU A 158 9.24 10.10 -13.04
N LYS A 159 10.51 9.81 -12.78
CA LYS A 159 11.63 10.32 -13.59
C LYS A 159 11.59 9.72 -15.00
N PRO A 160 12.16 10.40 -16.01
CA PRO A 160 12.34 9.80 -17.33
C PRO A 160 13.17 8.51 -17.25
N GLY A 161 12.70 7.43 -17.86
CA GLY A 161 13.37 6.11 -17.84
C GLY A 161 13.03 5.23 -16.63
N SER A 162 12.21 5.72 -15.71
CA SER A 162 11.73 4.96 -14.56
C SER A 162 10.65 3.93 -14.90
N ARG A 163 10.31 3.09 -13.92
CA ARG A 163 9.37 1.97 -14.08
C ARG A 163 8.05 2.23 -13.39
N PHE A 164 6.96 1.95 -14.08
CA PHE A 164 5.63 1.78 -13.52
C PHE A 164 5.29 0.29 -13.48
N LEU A 165 4.95 -0.25 -12.31
CA LEU A 165 4.53 -1.64 -12.13
C LEU A 165 3.14 -1.68 -11.53
N CYS A 166 2.21 -2.32 -12.23
CA CYS A 166 0.85 -2.56 -11.77
C CYS A 166 0.62 -4.07 -11.68
N LEU A 167 0.21 -4.54 -10.51
CA LEU A 167 -0.23 -5.91 -10.29
C LEU A 167 -1.72 -5.89 -9.98
N GLU A 168 -2.54 -6.52 -10.81
CA GLU A 168 -4.00 -6.53 -10.64
C GLU A 168 -4.61 -7.82 -11.19
N PHE A 169 -5.79 -8.20 -10.70
CA PHE A 169 -6.57 -9.30 -11.28
C PHE A 169 -7.17 -8.91 -12.64
N SER A 170 -7.21 -9.86 -13.57
CA SER A 170 -7.89 -9.72 -14.87
C SER A 170 -9.24 -10.40 -14.88
#